data_AF-A0A0F3MHP8-F1
#
_entry.id   AF-A0A0F3MHP8-F1
#
_cell.length_a   1.000
_cell.length_b   1.000
_cell.length_c   1.000
_cell.angle_alpha   90.00
_cell.angle_beta   90.00
_cell.angle_gamma   90.00
#
_symmetry.space_group_name_H-M   'P 1'
#
loop_
_entity.id
_entity.type
_entity.pdbx_description
1 polymer ?
#
loop_
_entity_poly.entity_id
_entity_poly.type
_entity_poly.pdbx_seq_one_letter_code
_entity_poly.pdbx_strand_id
1 'polypeptide(L)' 'MTIIVGIAVSKEKFDAAVLINNKVQIKKFNNNVDGFNKLVTHLKSRGDNHGLCLYGSSWDLLKRLSTISIRLYS' A
#
# COMPACT_ATOMS: atom_id res chain seq x y z
N MET A 1 10.19 -13.16 -4.08
CA MET A 1 10.21 -11.73 -4.47
C MET A 1 9.57 -10.95 -3.34
N THR A 2 10.26 -9.96 -2.80
CA THR A 2 9.75 -9.12 -1.70
C THR A 2 9.30 -7.80 -2.28
N ILE A 3 8.04 -7.44 -2.08
CA ILE A 3 7.50 -6.14 -2.47
C ILE A 3 7.38 -5.30 -1.21
N ILE A 4 7.99 -4.11 -1.17
CA ILE A 4 7.85 -3.18 -0.05
C ILE A 4 6.95 -2.04 -0.48
N VAL A 5 5.94 -1.71 0.32
CA VAL A 5 4.99 -0.63 0.02
C VAL A 5 5.09 0.43 1.11
N GLY A 6 5.49 1.65 0.76
CA GLY A 6 5.35 2.85 1.56
C GLY A 6 4.05 3.58 1.21
N ILE A 7 3.20 3.95 2.17
CA ILE A 7 1.99 4.75 1.89
C ILE A 7 2.02 6.05 2.68
N ALA A 8 1.81 7.17 1.99
CA ALA A 8 1.59 8.50 2.56
C ALA A 8 0.16 8.95 2.25
N VAL A 9 -0.60 9.30 3.28
CA VAL A 9 -2.05 9.52 3.17
C VAL A 9 -2.36 10.98 3.47
N SER A 10 -3.15 11.59 2.60
CA SER A 10 -3.75 12.91 2.78
C SER A 10 -5.28 12.79 2.81
N LYS A 11 -5.98 13.90 3.07
CA LYS A 11 -7.43 13.91 3.23
C LYS A 11 -8.18 13.32 2.02
N GLU A 12 -7.77 13.68 0.81
CA GLU A 12 -8.46 13.30 -0.44
C GLU A 12 -7.74 12.22 -1.26
N LYS A 13 -6.43 12.08 -1.06
CA LYS A 13 -5.58 11.18 -1.86
C LYS A 13 -4.57 10.47 -0.99
N PHE A 14 -4.03 9.37 -1.47
CA PHE A 14 -2.83 8.78 -0.92
C PHE A 14 -1.82 8.46 -2.01
N ASP A 15 -0.55 8.64 -1.67
CA ASP A 15 0.62 8.25 -2.45
C ASP A 15 1.10 6.90 -1.94
N ALA A 16 1.36 5.96 -2.86
CA ALA A 16 1.98 4.68 -2.57
C ALA A 16 3.31 4.59 -3.33
N ALA A 17 4.41 4.45 -2.59
CA ALA A 17 5.72 4.10 -3.10
C ALA A 17 5.89 2.59 -3.01
N VAL A 18 5.95 1.90 -4.15
CA VAL A 18 6.10 0.44 -4.23
C VAL A 18 7.50 0.11 -4.71
N LEU A 19 8.29 -0.56 -3.88
CA LEU A 19 9.60 -1.09 -4.21
C LEU A 19 9.47 -2.54 -4.70
N ILE A 20 9.78 -2.78 -5.97
CA ILE A 20 9.78 -4.11 -6.59
C ILE A 20 11.12 -4.29 -7.29
N ASN A 21 11.87 -5.35 -6.96
CA ASN A 21 13.18 -5.65 -7.57
C ASN A 21 14.13 -4.43 -7.57
N ASN A 22 14.21 -3.74 -6.43
CA ASN A 22 14.99 -2.50 -6.22
C ASN A 22 14.58 -1.31 -7.12
N LYS A 23 13.41 -1.37 -7.77
CA LYS A 23 12.83 -0.26 -8.53
C LYS A 23 11.64 0.31 -7.79
N VAL A 24 11.66 1.63 -7.59
CA VAL A 24 10.56 2.37 -6.97
C VAL A 24 9.53 2.73 -8.03
N GLN A 25 8.25 2.46 -7.74
CA GLN A 25 7.11 2.93 -8.50
C GLN A 25 6.24 3.79 -7.59
N ILE A 26 5.97 5.03 -8.00
CA ILE A 26 5.07 5.92 -7.26
C ILE A 26 3.70 5.87 -7.92
N LYS A 27 2.66 5.67 -7.10
CA LYS A 27 1.27 5.67 -7.55
C LYS A 27 0.41 6.54 -6.66
N LYS A 28 -0.47 7.32 -7.30
CA LYS A 28 -1.47 8.16 -6.63
C LYS A 28 -2.84 7.49 -6.72
N PHE A 29 -3.55 7.50 -5.61
CA PHE A 29 -4.90 6.96 -5.50
C PHE A 29 -5.79 7.94 -4.74
N ASN A 30 -7.11 7.79 -4.92
CA ASN A 30 -8.08 8.53 -4.13
C ASN A 30 -8.16 7.90 -2.73
N ASN A 31 -8.33 8.72 -1.69
CA ASN A 31 -8.51 8.26 -0.32
C ASN A 31 -9.97 7.80 -0.09
N ASN A 32 -10.37 6.77 -0.82
CA ASN A 32 -11.67 6.13 -0.73
C ASN A 32 -11.54 4.64 -1.05
N VAL A 33 -12.63 3.87 -0.86
CA VAL A 33 -12.64 2.41 -1.05
C VAL A 33 -12.14 1.99 -2.43
N ASP A 34 -12.52 2.72 -3.48
CA ASP A 34 -12.10 2.45 -4.85
C ASP A 34 -10.58 2.61 -5.04
N GLY A 35 -9.99 3.69 -4.49
CA GLY A 35 -8.54 3.89 -4.51
C GLY A 35 -7.77 2.77 -3.80
N PHE A 36 -8.29 2.28 -2.67
CA PHE A 36 -7.70 1.12 -1.99
C PHE A 36 -7.80 -0.14 -2.85
N ASN A 37 -8.97 -0.45 -3.41
CA ASN A 37 -9.14 -1.62 -4.27
C ASN A 37 -8.18 -1.60 -5.47
N LYS A 38 -7.92 -0.41 -6.04
CA LYS A 38 -6.93 -0.23 -7.10
C LYS A 38 -5.50 -0.53 -6.63
N LEU A 39 -5.12 -0.11 -5.42
CA LEU A 39 -3.84 -0.48 -4.82
C LEU A 39 -3.75 -2.00 -4.61
N VAL A 40 -4.78 -2.63 -4.03
CA VAL A 40 -4.80 -4.08 -3.77
C VAL A 40 -4.64 -4.86 -5.08
N THR A 41 -5.43 -4.54 -6.09
CA THR A 41 -5.34 -5.17 -7.41
C THR A 41 -3.96 -5.01 -8.03
N HIS A 42 -3.36 -3.81 -7.88
CA HIS A 42 -2.00 -3.57 -8.34
C HIS A 42 -0.97 -4.47 -7.63
N LEU A 43 -1.07 -4.62 -6.31
CA LEU A 43 -0.16 -5.46 -5.53
C LEU A 43 -0.35 -6.96 -5.82
N LYS A 44 -1.60 -7.45 -5.91
CA LYS A 44 -1.92 -8.85 -6.23
C LYS A 44 -1.40 -9.28 -7.60
N SER A 45 -1.43 -8.40 -8.60
CA SER A 45 -0.84 -8.68 -9.93
C SER A 45 0.68 -8.95 -9.91
N ARG A 46 1.35 -8.74 -8.77
CA ARG A 46 2.80 -8.87 -8.62
C ARG A 46 3.21 -10.03 -7.68
N GLY A 47 2.27 -10.83 -7.18
CA GLY A 47 2.50 -11.97 -6.29
C GLY A 47 1.85 -11.79 -4.92
N ASP A 48 2.13 -12.69 -3.96
CA ASP A 48 1.44 -12.79 -2.67
C ASP A 48 2.28 -12.35 -1.45
N ASN A 49 3.56 -12.02 -1.64
CA ASN A 49 4.49 -11.64 -0.57
C ASN A 49 4.77 -10.13 -0.57
N HIS A 50 4.00 -9.38 0.24
CA HIS A 50 4.15 -7.94 0.40
C HIS A 50 4.49 -7.56 1.85
N GLY A 51 5.55 -6.76 2.01
CA GLY A 51 5.84 -6.01 3.23
C GLY A 51 5.27 -4.59 3.12
N LEU A 52 4.72 -4.06 4.20
CA LEU A 52 4.14 -2.72 4.24
C LEU A 52 4.82 -1.87 5.29
N CYS A 53 5.18 -0.67 4.86
CA CYS A 53 5.64 0.44 5.67
C CYS A 53 4.59 1.55 5.57
N LEU A 54 4.07 2.00 6.71
CA LEU A 54 3.08 3.07 6.75
C LEU A 54 3.72 4.33 7.30
N TYR A 55 3.49 5.46 6.62
CA TYR A 55 3.89 6.77 7.10
C TYR A 55 2.65 7.67 7.18
N GLY A 56 2.16 7.91 8.40
CA GLY A 56 0.98 8.74 8.67
C GLY A 56 -0.01 8.09 9.63
N SER A 57 -0.76 8.93 10.34
CA SER A 57 -1.70 8.57 11.41
C SER A 57 -3.09 8.26 10.86
N SER A 58 -3.25 7.14 10.15
CA SER A 58 -4.59 6.65 9.79
C SER A 58 -4.78 5.19 10.21
N TRP A 59 -5.36 5.02 11.40
CA TRP A 59 -5.75 3.70 11.94
C TRP A 59 -6.78 2.98 11.06
N ASP A 60 -7.62 3.72 10.33
CA ASP A 60 -8.54 3.16 9.34
C ASP A 60 -7.81 2.54 8.15
N LEU A 61 -6.62 3.05 7.81
CA LEU A 61 -5.75 2.48 6.80
C LEU A 61 -5.22 1.12 7.23
N LEU A 62 -4.76 1.02 8.48
CA LEU A 62 -4.26 -0.23 9.07
C LEU A 62 -5.33 -1.31 9.07
N LYS A 63 -6.55 -0.99 9.51
CA LYS A 63 -7.69 -1.95 9.53
C LYS A 63 -8.08 -2.45 8.13
N ARG A 64 -7.92 -1.62 7.10
CA ARG A 64 -8.22 -2.00 5.72
C ARG A 64 -7.10 -2.82 5.11
N LEU A 65 -5.85 -2.45 5.37
CA LEU A 65 -4.69 -3.16 4.85
C LEU A 65 -4.44 -4.49 5.55
N SER A 66 -4.90 -4.68 6.80
CA SER A 66 -4.84 -5.98 7.50
C SER A 66 -5.73 -7.07 6.88
N THR A 67 -6.65 -6.72 5.97
CA THR A 67 -7.45 -7.70 5.20
C THR A 67 -6.67 -8.32 4.04
N ILE A 68 -5.50 -7.75 3.73
CA ILE A 68 -4.53 -8.29 2.78
C ILE A 68 -3.43 -8.88 3.67
N SER A 69 -3.00 -10.12 3.44
CA SER A 69 -1.89 -10.74 4.19
C SER A 69 -0.61 -9.94 3.99
N ILE A 70 -0.42 -8.92 4.83
CA ILE A 70 0.67 -7.96 4.73
C ILE A 70 1.48 -8.08 6.01
N ARG A 71 2.79 -8.28 5.87
CA ARG A 71 3.72 -8.23 6.99
C ARG A 71 4.02 -6.76 7.30
N LEU A 72 3.58 -6.31 8.47
CA LEU A 72 3.96 -5.00 9.03
C LEU A 72 5.37 -5.13 9.61
N TYR A 73 6.28 -4.25 9.19
CA TYR A 73 7.56 -4.08 9.86
C TYR A 73 7.50 -2.78 10.65
N SER A 74 7.59 -2.88 11.98
CA SER A 74 7.70 -1.74 12.91
C SER A 74 9.14 -1.27 13.03
#